data_AF-A0A1G2W3R4-F1
#
_entry.id   AF-A0A1G2W3R4-F1
#
_cell.length_a   1.000
_cell.length_b   1.000
_cell.length_c   1.000
_cell.angle_alpha   90.00
_cell.angle_beta   90.00
_cell.angle_gamma   90.00
#
_symmetry.space_group_name_H-M   'P 1'
#
loop_
_entity.id
_entity.type
_entity.pdbx_description
1 polymer ?
#
loop_
_entity_poly.entity_id
_entity_poly.type
_entity_poly.pdbx_seq_one_letter_code
_entity_poly.pdbx_strand_id
1 'polypeptide(L)'
;MSNRDLRRNAFAAEAAAARVAYARGDLDLAFHHLERAHVLGQPWAGAHSWAHWMMLRVGWRRRDWREVRGQVLRLAAGGLLSWMGRLPAGNTGGADVPPETPMPPPPDLAELCR
;
A
#
# COMPACT_ATOMS: atom_id res chain seq x y z
N MET A 1 -21.17 12.62 4.70
CA MET A 1 -20.44 11.41 4.26
C MET A 1 -19.78 10.79 5.49
N SER A 2 -19.66 9.47 5.56
CA SER A 2 -18.94 8.82 6.66
C SER A 2 -17.42 8.98 6.51
N ASN A 3 -16.66 8.92 7.60
CA ASN A 3 -15.20 8.87 7.55
C ASN A 3 -14.71 7.65 6.72
N ARG A 4 -15.47 6.55 6.77
CA ARG A 4 -15.26 5.37 5.93
C ARG A 4 -15.38 5.66 4.42
N ASP A 5 -16.29 6.55 4.02
CA ASP A 5 -16.51 6.93 2.62
C ASP A 5 -15.40 7.89 2.14
N LEU A 6 -15.01 8.83 3.00
CA LEU A 6 -13.89 9.74 2.74
C LEU A 6 -12.58 8.96 2.55
N ARG A 7 -12.28 7.99 3.43
CA ARG A 7 -11.11 7.09 3.29
C ARG A 7 -11.16 6.26 2.01
N ARG A 8 -12.35 5.81 1.56
CA ARG A 8 -12.50 5.11 0.26
C ARG A 8 -12.27 6.02 -0.94
N ASN A 9 -12.76 7.25 -0.89
CA ASN A 9 -12.56 8.23 -1.96
C ASN A 9 -11.09 8.65 -2.05
N ALA A 10 -10.42 8.88 -0.92
CA ALA A 10 -8.98 9.12 -0.86
C ALA A 10 -8.19 7.93 -1.43
N PHE A 11 -8.52 6.69 -1.03
CA PHE A 11 -7.92 5.49 -1.62
C PHE A 11 -8.09 5.44 -3.14
N ALA A 12 -9.29 5.74 -3.65
CA ALA A 12 -9.55 5.73 -5.09
C ALA A 12 -8.74 6.80 -5.85
N ALA A 13 -8.55 7.99 -5.26
CA ALA A 13 -7.73 9.06 -5.83
C ALA A 13 -6.25 8.66 -5.91
N GLU A 14 -5.67 8.19 -4.80
CA GLU A 14 -4.28 7.70 -4.77
C GLU A 14 -4.07 6.50 -5.73
N ALA A 15 -5.03 5.57 -5.76
CA ALA A 15 -5.00 4.42 -6.67
C ALA A 15 -5.14 4.81 -8.16
N ALA A 16 -5.78 5.93 -8.47
CA ALA A 16 -5.83 6.49 -9.82
C ALA A 16 -4.52 7.18 -10.19
N ALA A 17 -3.99 8.03 -9.29
CA ALA A 17 -2.72 8.73 -9.48
C ALA A 17 -1.54 7.75 -9.66
N ALA A 18 -1.47 6.71 -8.83
CA ALA A 18 -0.50 5.62 -8.96
C ALA A 18 -0.53 4.95 -10.34
N ARG A 19 -1.73 4.65 -10.87
CA ARG A 19 -1.89 4.05 -12.21
C ARG A 19 -1.40 4.98 -13.32
N VAL A 20 -1.70 6.29 -13.21
CA VAL A 20 -1.28 7.30 -14.20
C VAL A 20 0.24 7.47 -14.19
N ALA A 21 0.87 7.61 -13.02
CA ALA A 21 2.31 7.71 -12.88
C ALA A 21 3.02 6.44 -13.41
N TYR A 22 2.52 5.25 -13.04
CA TYR A 22 3.05 3.98 -13.54
C TYR A 22 2.94 3.87 -15.07
N ALA A 23 1.81 4.27 -15.67
CA ALA A 23 1.64 4.25 -17.12
C ALA A 23 2.64 5.20 -17.82
N ARG A 24 2.88 6.38 -17.25
CA ARG A 24 3.88 7.36 -17.74
C ARG A 24 5.33 6.90 -17.54
N GLY A 25 5.57 5.88 -16.71
CA GLY A 25 6.91 5.41 -16.38
C GLY A 25 7.58 6.18 -15.24
N ASP A 26 6.87 7.10 -14.60
CA ASP A 26 7.31 7.76 -13.36
C ASP A 26 7.07 6.80 -12.20
N LEU A 27 8.05 5.93 -11.95
CA LEU A 27 7.95 4.86 -10.97
C LEU A 27 8.05 5.38 -9.53
N ASP A 28 8.68 6.52 -9.33
CA ASP A 28 8.89 7.12 -8.01
C ASP A 28 7.62 7.81 -7.52
N LEU A 29 6.98 8.61 -8.38
CA LEU A 29 5.65 9.13 -8.12
C LEU A 29 4.61 8.01 -8.00
N ALA A 30 4.72 6.95 -8.82
CA ALA A 30 3.83 5.80 -8.71
C ALA A 30 3.97 5.10 -7.35
N PHE A 31 5.19 4.89 -6.86
CA PHE A 31 5.43 4.26 -5.56
C PHE A 31 4.89 5.11 -4.41
N HIS A 32 5.14 6.42 -4.43
CA HIS A 32 4.63 7.35 -3.43
C HIS A 32 3.09 7.29 -3.27
N HIS A 33 2.35 7.33 -4.39
CA HIS A 33 0.90 7.17 -4.38
C HIS A 33 0.46 5.77 -3.90
N LEU A 34 1.26 4.73 -4.16
CA LEU A 34 0.97 3.38 -3.68
C LEU A 34 1.16 3.23 -2.17
N GLU A 35 2.16 3.87 -1.56
CA GLU A 35 2.31 3.89 -0.09
C GLU A 35 1.10 4.53 0.58
N ARG A 36 0.62 5.66 0.04
CA ARG A 36 -0.60 6.35 0.51
C ARG A 36 -1.85 5.48 0.31
N ALA A 37 -2.00 4.87 -0.87
CA ALA A 37 -3.08 3.92 -1.15
C ALA A 37 -3.01 2.66 -0.26
N HIS A 38 -1.82 2.17 0.09
CA HIS A 38 -1.65 1.04 0.98
C HIS A 38 -2.18 1.36 2.39
N VAL A 39 -1.76 2.49 2.99
CA VAL A 39 -2.22 2.95 4.31
C VAL A 39 -3.74 3.15 4.34
N LEU A 40 -4.30 3.82 3.31
CA LEU A 40 -5.75 4.02 3.20
C LEU A 40 -6.48 2.69 2.99
N GLY A 41 -5.88 1.74 2.26
CA GLY A 41 -6.43 0.44 1.92
C GLY A 41 -6.42 -0.60 3.04
N GLN A 42 -5.63 -0.43 4.12
CA GLN A 42 -5.46 -1.42 5.20
C GLN A 42 -6.76 -2.08 5.74
N PRO A 43 -7.88 -1.36 5.96
CA PRO A 43 -9.11 -1.97 6.45
C PRO A 43 -9.86 -2.85 5.43
N TRP A 44 -9.41 -2.88 4.17
CA TRP A 44 -10.07 -3.63 3.09
C TRP A 44 -9.03 -4.49 2.36
N ALA A 45 -9.01 -5.79 2.68
CA ALA A 45 -8.04 -6.75 2.14
C ALA A 45 -7.83 -6.66 0.61
N GLY A 46 -8.90 -6.49 -0.17
CA GLY A 46 -8.79 -6.32 -1.63
C GLY A 46 -8.07 -5.04 -2.07
N ALA A 47 -8.27 -3.91 -1.37
CA ALA A 47 -7.59 -2.65 -1.63
C ALA A 47 -6.10 -2.71 -1.24
N HIS A 48 -5.83 -3.32 -0.08
CA HIS A 48 -4.50 -3.53 0.45
C HIS A 48 -3.65 -4.47 -0.43
N SER A 49 -4.19 -5.63 -0.81
CA SER A 49 -3.55 -6.57 -1.74
C SER A 49 -3.33 -5.98 -3.14
N TRP A 50 -4.25 -5.12 -3.61
CA TRP A 50 -4.06 -4.40 -4.87
C TRP A 50 -2.86 -3.44 -4.80
N ALA A 51 -2.68 -2.71 -3.68
CA ALA A 51 -1.54 -1.82 -3.50
C ALA A 51 -0.21 -2.60 -3.52
N HIS A 52 -0.12 -3.70 -2.78
CA HIS A 52 1.04 -4.61 -2.81
C HIS A 52 1.34 -5.16 -4.21
N TRP A 53 0.30 -5.57 -4.95
CA TRP A 53 0.46 -6.06 -6.33
C TRP A 53 1.00 -4.97 -7.27
N MET A 54 0.60 -3.71 -7.11
CA MET A 54 1.18 -2.61 -7.88
C MET A 54 2.60 -2.25 -7.42
N MET A 55 2.91 -2.29 -6.11
CA MET A 55 4.27 -2.07 -5.60
C MET A 55 5.24 -3.13 -6.16
N LEU A 56 4.82 -4.41 -6.21
CA LEU A 56 5.57 -5.48 -6.85
C LEU A 56 5.87 -5.18 -8.34
N ARG A 57 4.88 -4.65 -9.08
CA ARG A 57 5.07 -4.24 -10.49
C ARG A 57 6.01 -3.05 -10.64
N VAL A 58 6.01 -2.11 -9.69
CA VAL A 58 7.00 -1.02 -9.63
C VAL A 58 8.40 -1.56 -9.38
N GLY A 59 8.60 -2.40 -8.35
CA GLY A 59 9.88 -3.04 -8.05
C GLY A 59 10.42 -3.83 -9.23
N TRP A 60 9.57 -4.64 -9.88
CA TRP A 60 9.94 -5.38 -11.09
C TRP A 60 10.40 -4.46 -12.23
N ARG A 61 9.69 -3.36 -12.48
CA ARG A 61 10.03 -2.41 -13.55
C ARG A 61 11.26 -1.55 -13.23
N ARG A 62 11.54 -1.28 -11.95
CA ARG A 62 12.81 -0.71 -11.46
C ARG A 62 13.98 -1.70 -11.50
N ARG A 63 13.72 -3.01 -11.65
CA ARG A 63 14.66 -4.12 -11.38
C ARG A 63 15.17 -4.14 -9.93
N ASP A 64 14.37 -3.62 -9.01
CA ASP A 64 14.64 -3.68 -7.57
C ASP A 64 14.22 -5.04 -7.02
N TRP A 65 15.19 -5.95 -6.95
CA TRP A 65 14.98 -7.29 -6.43
C TRP A 65 14.80 -7.35 -4.90
N ARG A 66 15.14 -6.29 -4.15
CA ARG A 66 14.84 -6.18 -2.70
C ARG A 66 13.35 -5.93 -2.52
N GLU A 67 12.83 -4.94 -3.23
CA GLU A 67 11.40 -4.60 -3.25
C GLU A 67 10.55 -5.77 -3.77
N VAL A 68 10.94 -6.40 -4.89
CA VAL A 68 10.24 -7.59 -5.43
C VAL A 68 10.14 -8.71 -4.39
N ARG A 69 11.24 -9.05 -3.71
CA ARG A 69 11.24 -10.10 -2.68
C ARG A 69 10.39 -9.73 -1.47
N GLY A 70 10.46 -8.47 -1.01
CA GLY A 70 9.64 -7.98 0.09
C GLY A 70 8.15 -8.05 -0.21
N GLN A 71 7.73 -7.63 -1.41
CA GLN A 71 6.33 -7.69 -1.83
C GLN A 71 5.82 -9.11 -2.06
N VAL A 72 6.63 -10.00 -2.64
CA VAL A 72 6.26 -11.43 -2.77
C VAL A 72 6.06 -12.08 -1.40
N LEU A 73 6.98 -11.84 -0.45
CA LEU A 73 6.83 -12.33 0.92
C LEU A 73 5.59 -11.76 1.60
N ARG A 74 5.27 -10.47 1.40
CA ARG A 74 4.07 -9.84 1.98
C ARG A 74 2.76 -10.30 1.35
N LEU A 75 2.72 -10.59 0.04
CA LEU A 75 1.55 -11.17 -0.60
C LEU A 75 1.31 -12.63 -0.13
N ALA A 76 2.36 -13.44 -0.04
CA ALA A 76 2.28 -14.81 0.44
C ALA A 76 1.94 -14.88 1.94
N ALA A 77 2.63 -14.10 2.77
CA ALA A 77 2.39 -14.01 4.20
C ALA A 77 1.06 -13.30 4.52
N GLY A 78 0.61 -12.34 3.72
CA GLY A 78 -0.71 -11.73 3.85
C GLY A 78 -1.84 -12.75 3.68
N GLY A 79 -1.73 -13.64 2.69
CA GLY A 79 -2.67 -14.75 2.52
C GLY A 79 -2.70 -15.71 3.70
N LEU A 80 -1.53 -16.10 4.23
CA LEU A 80 -1.41 -17.08 5.33
C LEU A 80 -1.66 -16.48 6.73
N LEU A 81 -1.19 -15.27 7.02
CA LEU A 81 -1.35 -14.59 8.31
C LEU A 81 -2.72 -13.93 8.48
N SER A 82 -3.38 -13.52 7.38
CA SER A 82 -4.77 -13.07 7.44
C SER A 82 -5.74 -14.23 7.74
N TRP A 83 -5.37 -15.47 7.41
CA TRP A 83 -6.09 -16.67 7.87
C TRP A 83 -5.87 -16.96 9.36
N MET A 84 -4.72 -16.55 9.91
CA MET A 84 -4.35 -16.73 11.34
C MET A 84 -4.58 -15.49 12.22
N GLY A 85 -5.19 -14.41 11.70
CA GLY A 85 -5.66 -13.26 12.48
C GLY A 85 -4.57 -12.41 13.18
N ARG A 86 -3.36 -12.31 12.62
CA ARG A 86 -2.15 -11.83 13.35
C ARG A 86 -1.45 -10.56 12.83
N LEU A 87 -2.05 -9.79 11.91
CA LEU A 87 -1.38 -8.63 11.31
C LEU A 87 -1.77 -7.29 11.98
N PRO A 88 -0.79 -6.47 12.44
CA PRO A 88 -1.04 -5.12 12.94
C PRO A 88 -1.28 -4.12 11.80
N ALA A 89 -2.01 -3.03 12.10
CA ALA A 89 -2.22 -1.92 11.17
C ALA A 89 -1.13 -0.83 11.32
N GLY A 90 -0.91 -0.02 10.28
CA GLY A 90 -0.06 1.20 10.34
C GLY A 90 1.25 1.19 9.54
N ASN A 91 1.55 0.17 8.74
CA ASN A 91 2.75 0.17 7.88
C ASN A 91 2.52 0.94 6.54
N THR A 92 3.57 1.43 5.86
CA THR A 92 3.45 1.95 4.47
C THR A 92 3.62 0.90 3.39
N GLY A 93 4.21 -0.24 3.70
CA GLY A 93 4.24 -1.42 2.83
C GLY A 93 5.49 -1.60 1.96
N GLY A 94 6.43 -0.63 1.91
CA GLY A 94 7.70 -0.77 1.18
C GLY A 94 8.71 -1.72 1.86
N ALA A 95 9.51 -2.47 1.10
CA ALA A 95 10.36 -3.56 1.63
C ALA A 95 11.47 -3.08 2.59
N ASP A 96 11.77 -1.79 2.56
CA ASP A 96 12.77 -1.11 3.38
C ASP A 96 12.31 -0.84 4.82
N VAL A 97 11.00 -0.92 5.07
CA VAL A 97 10.37 -0.70 6.39
C VAL A 97 9.96 -2.05 6.99
N PRO A 98 10.35 -2.42 8.23
CA PRO A 98 9.91 -3.66 8.88
C PRO A 98 8.37 -3.74 8.98
N PRO A 99 7.73 -4.91 8.79
CA PRO A 99 6.26 -5.02 8.80
C PRO A 99 5.60 -4.54 10.10
N GLU A 100 6.29 -4.69 11.23
CA GLU A 100 5.80 -4.30 12.55
C GLU A 100 6.09 -2.84 12.95
N THR A 101 6.72 -2.02 12.09
CA THR A 101 6.90 -0.59 12.36
C THR A 101 5.58 0.16 12.13
N PRO A 102 4.94 0.72 13.18
CA PRO A 102 3.78 1.59 13.00
C PRO A 102 4.32 2.96 12.58
N MET A 103 3.98 3.42 11.38
CA MET A 103 4.26 4.78 10.97
C MET A 103 2.97 5.60 11.07
N PRO A 104 3.04 6.86 11.55
CA PRO A 104 1.87 7.72 11.51
C PRO A 104 1.42 7.83 10.04
N PRO A 105 0.10 7.72 9.76
CA PRO A 105 -0.40 8.09 8.44
C PRO A 105 0.10 9.50 8.10
N PRO A 106 0.33 9.81 6.81
CA PRO A 106 0.59 11.17 6.36
C PRO A 106 -0.36 12.16 7.04
N PRO A 107 0.08 13.34 7.53
CA PRO A 107 -0.74 14.18 8.40
C PRO A 107 -2.11 14.57 7.80
N ASP A 108 -2.19 14.66 6.47
CA ASP A 108 -3.38 14.90 5.67
C ASP A 108 -4.36 13.69 5.61
N LEU A 109 -3.87 12.48 5.90
CA LEU A 109 -4.64 11.24 5.94
C LEU A 109 -4.93 10.75 7.37
N ALA A 110 -4.25 11.30 8.38
CA ALA A 110 -4.36 10.85 9.77
C ALA A 110 -5.79 10.92 10.34
N GLU A 111 -6.61 11.88 9.90
CA GLU A 111 -8.02 11.99 10.29
C GLU A 111 -8.91 10.92 9.64
N LEU A 112 -8.56 10.46 8.43
CA LEU A 112 -9.24 9.37 7.72
C LEU A 112 -8.86 7.97 8.24
N CYS A 113 -7.78 7.89 9.03
CA CYS A 113 -7.20 6.64 9.48
C CYS A 113 -7.58 6.21 10.90
N ARG A 114 -8.31 7.05 11.65
CA ARG A 114 -8.88 6.75 12.98
C ARG A 114 -10.08 5.81 12.90
#